data_AF-X1TY06-F1
#
_entry.id   AF-X1TY06-F1
#
_cell.length_a   1.000
_cell.length_b   1.000
_cell.length_c   1.000
_cell.angle_alpha   90.00
_cell.angle_beta   90.00
_cell.angle_gamma   90.00
#
_symmetry.space_group_name_H-M   'P 1'
#
loop_
_entity.id
_entity.type
_entity.pdbx_description
1 polymer ?
#
loop_
_entity_poly.entity_id
_entity_poly.type
_entity_poly.pdbx_seq_one_letter_code
_entity_poly.pdbx_strand_id
1 'polypeptide(L)'
;DVNFGYKAGAGAVILLTQGKVGNTVTGVEGYEVLYMSTEEAIKRREVNIEELSLFESLGTCFGRKPIEFKPVLREEHRSIERAM
;
A
#
# COMPACT_ATOMS: atom_id res chain seq x y z
N ASP A 1 -2.65 -11.11 9.19
CA ASP A 1 -2.99 -11.02 7.76
C ASP A 1 -2.63 -12.33 7.03
N VAL A 2 -3.46 -13.36 7.22
CA VAL A 2 -3.19 -14.72 6.71
C VAL A 2 -3.55 -14.83 5.23
N ASN A 3 -4.65 -14.20 4.82
CA ASN A 3 -5.10 -14.20 3.42
C ASN A 3 -4.10 -13.52 2.50
N PHE A 4 -3.52 -12.38 2.93
CA PHE A 4 -2.47 -11.72 2.16
C PHE A 4 -1.26 -12.62 1.97
N GLY A 5 -0.76 -13.23 3.05
CA GLY A 5 0.40 -14.13 3.00
C GLY A 5 0.17 -15.32 2.06
N TYR A 6 -1.02 -15.91 2.11
CA TYR A 6 -1.40 -17.01 1.22
C TYR A 6 -1.38 -16.60 -0.25
N LYS A 7 -2.02 -15.46 -0.57
CA LYS A 7 -2.06 -14.90 -1.93
C LYS A 7 -0.66 -14.53 -2.44
N ALA A 8 0.13 -13.83 -1.63
CA ALA A 8 1.48 -13.42 -2.00
C ALA A 8 2.40 -14.62 -2.27
N GLY A 9 2.32 -15.65 -1.42
CA GLY A 9 3.08 -16.90 -1.61
C GLY A 9 2.68 -17.65 -2.89
N ALA A 10 1.38 -17.79 -3.15
CA ALA A 10 0.89 -18.40 -4.38
C ALA A 10 1.34 -17.62 -5.63
N GLY A 11 1.24 -16.28 -5.60
CA GLY A 11 1.73 -15.40 -6.65
C GLY A 11 3.23 -15.57 -6.89
N ALA A 12 4.03 -15.72 -5.82
CA ALA A 12 5.48 -15.90 -5.95
C ALA A 12 5.83 -17.22 -6.64
N VAL A 13 5.12 -18.31 -6.31
CA VAL A 13 5.28 -19.59 -7.00
C VAL A 13 4.94 -19.47 -8.49
N ILE A 14 3.85 -18.77 -8.84
CA ILE A 14 3.46 -18.53 -10.24
C ILE A 14 4.53 -17.75 -11.00
N LEU A 15 5.16 -16.74 -10.39
CA LEU A 15 6.25 -16.00 -11.03
C LEU A 15 7.45 -16.93 -11.30
N LEU A 16 7.81 -17.79 -10.33
CA LEU A 16 8.91 -18.73 -10.48
C LEU A 16 8.65 -19.76 -11.60
N THR A 17 7.42 -20.28 -11.74
CA THR A 17 7.09 -21.23 -12.81
C THR A 17 7.15 -20.60 -14.20
N GLN A 18 7.04 -19.27 -14.29
CA GLN A 18 7.22 -18.49 -15.52
C GLN A 18 8.66 -18.01 -15.74
N GLY A 19 9.61 -18.45 -14.91
CA GLY A 19 11.01 -18.04 -15.00
C GLY A 19 11.28 -16.60 -14.56
N LYS A 20 10.34 -15.95 -13.88
CA LYS A 20 10.49 -14.59 -13.35
C LYS A 20 11.15 -14.65 -11.97
N VAL A 21 12.34 -14.08 -11.87
CA VAL A 21 13.12 -13.97 -10.63
C VAL A 21 13.46 -12.50 -10.33
N GLY A 22 13.75 -12.17 -9.08
CA GLY A 22 14.05 -10.78 -8.67
C GLY A 22 12.83 -9.84 -8.67
N ASN A 23 11.63 -10.41 -8.52
CA ASN A 23 10.37 -9.66 -8.45
C ASN A 23 9.70 -9.84 -7.08
N THR A 24 8.94 -8.83 -6.67
CA THR A 24 8.10 -8.83 -5.48
C THR A 24 6.64 -8.82 -5.91
N VAL A 25 5.85 -9.75 -5.37
CA VAL A 25 4.39 -9.75 -5.55
C VAL A 25 3.79 -8.61 -4.71
N THR A 26 3.01 -7.75 -5.33
CA THR A 26 2.34 -6.61 -4.69
C THR A 26 0.87 -6.86 -4.40
N GLY A 27 0.26 -7.85 -5.07
CA GLY A 27 -1.14 -8.21 -4.87
C GLY A 27 -1.58 -9.38 -5.74
N VAL A 28 -2.72 -9.99 -5.37
CA VAL A 28 -3.44 -10.94 -6.21
C VAL A 28 -4.93 -10.59 -6.18
N GLU A 29 -5.42 -10.13 -7.33
CA GLU A 29 -6.75 -9.56 -7.53
C GLU A 29 -7.45 -10.30 -8.67
N GLY A 30 -8.51 -11.05 -8.36
CA GLY A 30 -9.16 -11.92 -9.34
C GLY A 30 -8.17 -12.91 -9.98
N TYR A 31 -7.95 -12.76 -11.28
CA TYR A 31 -7.02 -13.57 -12.08
C TYR A 31 -5.63 -12.93 -12.26
N GLU A 32 -5.39 -11.75 -11.68
CA GLU A 32 -4.18 -10.98 -11.88
C GLU A 32 -3.19 -11.18 -10.73
N VAL A 33 -1.94 -11.51 -11.08
CA VAL A 33 -0.80 -11.45 -10.16
C VAL A 33 -0.06 -10.16 -10.42
N LEU A 34 -0.16 -9.22 -9.48
CA LEU A 34 0.51 -7.93 -9.54
C LEU A 34 1.93 -8.09 -8.99
N TYR A 35 2.94 -7.62 -9.73
CA TYR A 35 4.33 -7.72 -9.33
C TYR A 35 5.15 -6.54 -9.85
N MET A 36 6.28 -6.28 -9.20
CA MET A 36 7.28 -5.30 -9.61
C MET A 36 8.69 -5.82 -9.30
N SER A 37 9.73 -5.17 -9.81
CA SER A 37 11.10 -5.55 -9.45
C SER A 37 11.33 -5.38 -7.95
N THR A 38 12.11 -6.28 -7.35
CA THR A 38 12.40 -6.21 -5.93
C THR A 38 13.13 -4.91 -5.56
N GLU A 39 14.00 -4.41 -6.43
CA GLU A 39 14.69 -3.12 -6.26
C GLU A 39 13.72 -1.95 -6.10
N GLU A 40 12.65 -1.90 -6.90
CA GLU A 40 11.64 -0.85 -6.77
C GLU A 40 10.77 -1.06 -5.52
N ALA A 41 10.46 -2.31 -5.18
CA ALA A 41 9.63 -2.64 -4.02
C ALA A 41 10.29 -2.26 -2.68
N ILE A 42 11.61 -2.32 -2.58
CA ILE A 42 12.36 -2.00 -1.35
C ILE A 42 12.67 -0.51 -1.21
N LYS A 43 12.34 0.33 -2.20
CA LYS A 43 12.49 1.77 -2.07
C LYS A 43 11.67 2.26 -0.88
N ARG A 44 12.36 2.97 0.02
CA ARG A 44 11.75 3.53 1.23
C ARG A 44 10.60 4.45 0.84
N ARG A 45 9.41 4.19 1.36
CA ARG A 45 8.28 5.11 1.27
C ARG A 45 8.37 6.09 2.42
N GLU A 46 8.47 7.37 2.09
CA GLU A 46 8.40 8.43 3.09
C GLU A 46 6.95 8.58 3.58
N VAL A 47 6.81 8.92 4.86
CA VAL A 47 5.50 9.20 5.44
C VAL A 47 5.09 10.60 5.01
N ASN A 48 3.84 10.76 4.59
CA ASN A 48 3.27 12.06 4.30
C ASN A 48 3.17 12.87 5.60
N ILE A 49 3.89 13.98 5.68
CA ILE A 49 3.97 14.78 6.91
C ILE A 49 2.64 15.49 7.19
N GLU A 50 1.94 15.92 6.15
CA GLU A 50 0.63 16.54 6.24
C GLU A 50 -0.41 15.54 6.77
N GLU A 51 -0.30 14.26 6.41
CA GLU A 51 -1.15 13.20 6.95
C GLU A 51 -0.90 12.98 8.44
N LEU A 52 0.36 13.07 8.91
CA LEU A 52 0.67 12.98 10.33
C LEU A 52 -0.04 14.05 11.16
N SER A 53 -0.22 15.26 10.61
CA SER A 53 -0.87 16.36 11.35
C SER A 53 -2.31 16.02 11.77
N LEU A 54 -3.02 15.17 11.02
CA LEU A 54 -4.32 14.64 11.45
C LEU A 54 -4.18 13.81 12.73
N PHE A 55 -3.27 12.83 12.75
CA PHE A 55 -3.05 11.97 13.91
C PHE A 55 -2.52 12.75 15.12
N GLU A 56 -1.65 13.74 14.88
CA GLU A 56 -1.15 14.66 15.90
C GLU A 56 -2.30 15.48 16.51
N SER A 57 -3.25 15.96 15.69
CA SER A 57 -4.44 16.67 16.17
C SER A 57 -5.37 15.81 17.04
N LEU A 58 -5.31 14.48 16.86
CA LEU A 58 -6.05 13.48 17.66
C LEU A 58 -5.28 13.03 18.91
N GLY A 59 -4.10 13.61 19.18
CA GLY A 59 -3.29 13.32 20.37
C GLY A 59 -2.20 12.25 20.18
N THR A 60 -1.97 11.77 18.96
CA THR A 60 -0.86 10.85 18.67
C THR A 60 0.46 11.60 18.67
N CYS A 61 1.44 11.15 19.47
CA CYS A 61 2.77 11.77 19.52
C CYS A 61 3.79 10.95 18.70
N PHE A 62 4.43 11.60 17.72
CA PHE A 62 5.50 11.02 16.89
C PHE A 62 6.91 11.49 17.29
N GLY A 63 7.08 12.11 18.46
CA GLY A 63 8.39 12.59 18.94
C GLY A 63 8.95 13.81 18.19
N ARG A 64 8.07 14.58 17.52
CA ARG A 64 8.38 15.80 16.77
C ARG A 64 7.42 16.92 17.17
N LYS A 65 7.70 18.15 16.72
CA LYS A 65 6.79 19.28 16.93
C LYS A 65 5.53 19.08 16.08
N PRO A 66 4.32 19.03 16.69
CA PRO A 66 3.09 18.91 15.94
C PRO A 66 2.88 20.06 14.97
N ILE A 67 2.26 19.77 13.83
CA ILE A 67 1.86 20.77 12.83
C ILE A 67 0.32 20.85 12.81
N GLU A 68 -0.22 22.03 12.50
CA GLU A 68 -1.67 22.23 12.35
C GLU A 68 -2.22 21.47 11.13
N PHE A 69 -3.26 20.66 11.34
CA PHE A 69 -3.99 19.99 10.26
C PHE A 69 -4.89 20.96 9.50
N LYS A 70 -4.74 21.02 8.17
CA LYS A 70 -5.50 21.91 7.27
C LYS A 70 -6.33 21.10 6.27
N PRO A 71 -7.59 20.75 6.60
CA PRO A 71 -8.42 19.94 5.73
C PRO A 71 -8.85 20.70 4.47
N VAL A 72 -8.81 20.02 3.33
CA VAL A 72 -9.45 20.47 2.08
C VAL A 72 -10.58 19.50 1.77
N LEU A 73 -11.81 19.98 1.84
CA LEU A 73 -13.00 19.19 1.55
C LEU A 73 -13.20 19.08 0.04
N ARG A 74 -13.41 17.86 -0.45
CA ARG A 74 -13.75 17.58 -1.85
C ARG A 74 -14.87 16.56 -1.89
N GLU A 75 -15.86 16.80 -2.73
CA GLU A 75 -16.92 15.84 -3.02
C GLU A 75 -16.42 14.84 -4.07
N GLU A 76 -16.58 13.54 -3.79
CA GLU A 76 -16.11 12.47 -4.66
C GLU A 76 -17.23 12.05 -5.62
N HIS A 77 -16.94 12.05 -6.92
CA HIS A 77 -17.89 11.70 -7.97
C HIS A 77 -17.46 10.46 -8.78
N ARG A 78 -16.35 9.79 -8.41
CA ARG A 78 -15.93 8.56 -9.06
C ARG A 78 -16.91 7.41 -8.80
N SER A 79 -17.08 6.56 -9.81
CA SER A 79 -17.79 5.28 -9.69
C SER A 79 -17.09 4.42 -8.62
N ILE A 80 -17.79 4.08 -7.54
CA ILE A 80 -17.26 3.20 -6.50
C ILE A 80 -17.42 1.77 -6.99
N GLU A 81 -16.33 1.14 -7.41
CA GLU A 81 -16.29 -0.31 -7.60
C GLU A 81 -16.39 -0.98 -6.23
N ARG A 82 -17.45 -1.77 -6.01
CA ARG A 82 -17.63 -2.57 -4.81
C ARG A 82 -17.30 -4.00 -5.18
N ALA A 83 -16.19 -4.52 -4.65
CA ALA A 83 -15.86 -5.94 -4.81
C ALA A 83 -17.03 -6.79 -4.29
N MET A 84 -17.53 -7.70 -5.13
CA MET A 84 -18.55 -8.70 -4.78
C MET A 84 -17.91 -9.91 -4.13
#